data_AF-A0A833TTS0-F1
#
_entry.id   AF-A0A833TTS0-F1
#
_cell.length_a   1.000
_cell.length_b   1.000
_cell.length_c   1.000
_cell.angle_alpha   90.00
_cell.angle_beta   90.00
_cell.angle_gamma   90.00
#
_symmetry.space_group_name_H-M   'P 1'
#
loop_
_entity.id
_entity.type
_entity.pdbx_description
1 polymer ?
#
loop_
_entity_poly.entity_id
_entity_poly.type
_entity_poly.pdbx_seq_one_letter_code
_entity_poly.pdbx_strand_id
1 'polypeptide(L)'
;MVGRFRRSLSFPNKINPNRPVAKLPISYHIRSVSLPCRSHPQISQLKDEITELKSWVSKPDSRTSSWLCDGLSRLKNVHDYLDDILQLPQTQETLRQRCQSLWVEKLLEDFLRFVDVYGIFRTSVLALKEVQSAAQVAMRKRDESKVVSYVKSIKQMAKEMGKLVSAVRNVRVPARSETVSVGDAELANGCHRRCD
;
A
#
# COMPACT_ATOMS: atom_id res chain seq x y z
N MET A 1 -9.89 6.16 -30.61
CA MET A 1 -10.07 5.01 -31.52
C MET A 1 -10.85 3.93 -30.79
N VAL A 2 -12.12 3.73 -31.15
CA VAL A 2 -12.99 2.73 -30.49
C VAL A 2 -12.77 1.39 -31.18
N GLY A 3 -12.20 0.43 -30.46
CA GLY A 3 -11.99 -0.93 -30.96
C GLY A 3 -13.33 -1.59 -31.27
N ARG A 4 -13.58 -1.91 -32.54
CA ARG A 4 -14.75 -2.68 -32.96
C ARG A 4 -14.60 -4.13 -32.49
N PHE A 5 -15.36 -4.51 -31.47
CA PHE A 5 -15.54 -5.91 -31.07
C PHE A 5 -16.28 -6.65 -32.20
N ARG A 6 -15.57 -7.51 -32.95
CA ARG A 6 -16.20 -8.44 -33.88
C ARG A 6 -16.82 -9.58 -33.07
N ARG A 7 -18.15 -9.61 -32.99
CA ARG A 7 -18.90 -10.78 -32.55
C ARG A 7 -18.82 -11.83 -33.67
N SER A 8 -18.13 -12.93 -33.42
CA SER A 8 -18.10 -14.08 -34.34
C SER A 8 -19.43 -14.82 -34.24
N LEU A 9 -20.25 -14.77 -35.29
CA LEU A 9 -21.42 -15.62 -35.46
C LEU A 9 -21.01 -16.83 -36.31
N SER A 10 -21.03 -18.02 -35.72
CA SER A 10 -20.87 -19.28 -36.44
C SER A 10 -22.25 -19.83 -36.82
N PHE A 11 -22.46 -20.06 -38.12
CA PHE A 11 -23.64 -20.76 -38.62
C PHE A 11 -23.38 -22.28 -38.67
N PRO A 12 -24.37 -23.13 -38.34
CA PRO A 12 -24.21 -24.57 -38.42
C PRO A 12 -24.10 -25.02 -39.88
N ASN A 13 -23.02 -25.74 -40.19
CA ASN A 13 -22.75 -26.29 -41.52
C ASN A 13 -23.65 -27.52 -41.76
N LYS A 14 -24.52 -27.50 -42.77
CA LYS A 14 -25.27 -28.70 -43.18
C LYS A 14 -24.37 -29.59 -44.04
N ILE A 15 -24.08 -30.79 -43.54
CA ILE A 15 -23.27 -31.80 -44.22
C ILE A 15 -24.08 -32.42 -45.38
N ASN A 16 -23.56 -32.33 -46.60
CA ASN A 16 -24.12 -32.97 -47.80
C ASN A 16 -23.33 -34.28 -48.07
N PRO A 17 -23.98 -35.45 -48.23
CA PRO A 17 -23.31 -36.76 -48.24
C PRO A 17 -22.52 -37.13 -49.51
N ASN A 18 -22.51 -36.32 -50.58
CA ASN A 18 -21.96 -36.75 -51.88
C ASN A 18 -20.68 -36.02 -52.35
N ARG A 19 -19.74 -35.63 -51.45
CA ARG A 19 -18.48 -34.98 -51.86
C ARG A 19 -17.25 -35.90 -51.70
N PRO A 20 -16.37 -36.03 -52.71
CA PRO A 20 -15.14 -36.82 -52.59
C PRO A 20 -14.19 -36.22 -51.53
N VAL A 21 -13.53 -37.09 -50.77
CA VAL A 21 -12.65 -36.77 -49.64
C VAL A 21 -11.43 -35.97 -50.11
N ALA A 22 -11.55 -34.65 -50.12
CA ALA A 22 -10.41 -33.73 -50.18
C ALA A 22 -10.04 -33.36 -48.74
N LYS A 23 -8.73 -33.48 -48.44
CA LYS A 23 -8.03 -33.21 -47.18
C LYS A 23 -8.83 -32.31 -46.22
N LEU A 24 -9.22 -32.87 -45.06
CA LEU A 24 -9.85 -32.15 -43.97
C LEU A 24 -9.01 -30.89 -43.65
N PRO A 25 -9.58 -29.67 -43.74
CA PRO A 25 -8.89 -28.51 -43.26
C PRO A 25 -8.74 -28.68 -41.75
N ILE A 26 -7.50 -28.64 -41.28
CA ILE A 26 -7.16 -28.61 -39.85
C ILE A 26 -8.02 -27.51 -39.23
N SER A 27 -8.97 -27.91 -38.40
CA SER A 27 -9.78 -26.99 -37.61
C SER A 27 -8.83 -26.25 -36.69
N TYR A 28 -8.45 -25.03 -37.06
CA TYR A 28 -7.70 -24.14 -36.19
C TYR A 28 -8.60 -23.84 -34.99
N HIS A 29 -8.37 -24.55 -33.89
CA HIS A 29 -8.91 -24.16 -32.59
C HIS A 29 -8.38 -22.77 -32.32
N ILE A 30 -9.24 -21.76 -32.46
CA ILE A 30 -8.95 -20.40 -32.00
C ILE A 30 -8.87 -20.52 -30.48
N ARG A 31 -7.67 -20.79 -29.97
CA ARG A 31 -7.39 -20.71 -28.54
C ARG A 31 -7.47 -19.24 -28.20
N SER A 32 -8.51 -18.87 -27.45
CA SER A 32 -8.63 -17.54 -26.87
C SER A 32 -7.35 -17.23 -26.11
N VAL A 33 -6.62 -16.22 -26.59
CA VAL A 33 -5.51 -15.64 -25.85
C VAL A 33 -6.11 -14.86 -24.68
N SER A 34 -6.00 -15.41 -23.46
CA SER A 34 -6.32 -14.65 -22.27
C SER A 34 -5.38 -13.46 -22.21
N LEU A 35 -5.94 -12.26 -22.13
CA LEU A 35 -5.14 -11.09 -21.81
C LEU A 35 -4.53 -11.31 -20.42
N PRO A 36 -3.27 -10.88 -20.18
CA PRO A 36 -2.68 -10.97 -18.85
C PRO A 36 -3.64 -10.32 -17.85
N CYS A 37 -3.91 -11.01 -16.74
CA CYS A 37 -4.75 -10.49 -15.67
C CYS A 37 -4.18 -9.13 -15.24
N ARG A 38 -4.92 -8.06 -15.53
CA ARG A 38 -4.54 -6.73 -15.05
C ARG A 38 -4.65 -6.74 -13.53
N SER A 39 -3.69 -6.12 -12.85
CA SER A 39 -3.79 -5.87 -11.42
C SER A 39 -5.06 -5.08 -11.10
N HIS A 40 -5.64 -5.32 -9.92
CA HIS A 40 -6.87 -4.66 -9.49
C HIS A 40 -6.70 -3.12 -9.56
N PRO A 41 -7.67 -2.34 -10.08
CA PRO A 41 -7.55 -0.89 -10.25
C PRO A 41 -7.25 -0.14 -8.93
N GLN A 42 -7.66 -0.68 -7.79
CA GLN A 42 -7.33 -0.11 -6.47
C GLN A 42 -5.83 -0.17 -6.17
N ILE A 43 -5.10 -1.18 -6.67
CA ILE A 43 -3.65 -1.29 -6.46
C ILE A 43 -2.91 -0.17 -7.19
N SER A 44 -3.37 0.22 -8.38
CA SER A 44 -2.82 1.40 -9.07
C SER A 44 -3.09 2.68 -8.29
N GLN A 45 -4.31 2.87 -7.77
CA GLN A 45 -4.67 4.05 -6.99
C GLN A 45 -3.83 4.18 -5.72
N LEU A 46 -3.67 3.08 -4.96
CA LEU A 46 -2.81 3.06 -3.78
C LEU A 46 -1.37 3.46 -4.12
N LYS A 47 -0.84 2.97 -5.25
CA LYS A 47 0.52 3.31 -5.68
C LYS A 47 0.64 4.81 -5.97
N ASP A 48 -0.34 5.39 -6.65
CA ASP A 48 -0.35 6.81 -6.98
C ASP A 48 -0.40 7.68 -5.71
N GLU A 49 -1.28 7.35 -4.76
CA GLU A 49 -1.37 8.03 -3.45
C GLU A 49 -0.06 7.94 -2.65
N ILE A 50 0.60 6.77 -2.65
CA ILE A 50 1.92 6.61 -2.01
C ILE A 50 2.97 7.49 -2.70
N THR A 51 2.95 7.59 -4.03
CA THR A 51 3.89 8.48 -4.75
C THR A 51 3.64 9.94 -4.45
N GLU A 52 2.38 10.35 -4.31
CA GLU A 52 2.02 11.72 -3.97
C GLU A 52 2.42 12.06 -2.53
N LEU A 53 2.17 11.15 -1.58
CA LEU A 53 2.63 11.29 -0.19
C LEU A 53 4.16 11.43 -0.10
N LYS A 54 4.91 10.65 -0.89
CA LYS A 54 6.38 10.79 -0.97
C LYS A 54 6.79 12.15 -1.55
N SER A 55 6.10 12.61 -2.60
CA SER A 55 6.34 13.94 -3.19
C SER A 55 6.09 15.06 -2.19
N TRP A 56 5.02 14.93 -1.38
CA TRP A 56 4.68 15.87 -0.31
C TRP A 56 5.80 15.94 0.75
N VAL A 57 6.34 14.78 1.19
CA VAL A 57 7.48 14.75 2.14
C VAL A 57 8.72 15.44 1.56
N SER A 58 8.96 15.31 0.25
CA SER A 58 10.13 15.87 -0.43
C SER A 58 10.06 17.38 -0.70
N LYS A 59 8.90 18.03 -0.54
CA LYS A 59 8.70 19.47 -0.80
C LYS A 59 8.41 20.23 0.51
N PRO A 60 9.44 20.62 1.28
CA PRO A 60 9.27 21.19 2.62
C PRO A 60 9.00 22.70 2.65
N ASP A 61 8.83 23.37 1.49
CA ASP A 61 9.01 24.81 1.33
C ASP A 61 8.05 25.70 2.14
N SER A 62 6.99 25.14 2.75
CA SER A 62 6.29 25.81 3.85
C SER A 62 5.63 24.81 4.82
N ARG A 63 6.29 24.54 5.95
CA ARG A 63 5.72 23.73 7.04
C ARG A 63 4.67 24.53 7.82
N THR A 64 3.55 24.79 7.17
CA THR A 64 2.38 25.46 7.75
C THR A 64 1.40 24.46 8.36
N SER A 65 0.42 24.93 9.13
CA SER A 65 -0.68 24.09 9.60
C SER A 65 -1.46 23.46 8.44
N SER A 66 -1.69 24.22 7.36
CA SER A 66 -2.35 23.71 6.15
C SER A 66 -1.54 22.59 5.49
N TRP A 67 -0.22 22.76 5.37
CA TRP A 67 0.67 21.73 4.82
C TRP A 67 0.63 20.45 5.67
N LEU A 68 0.60 20.59 7.00
CA LEU A 68 0.47 19.45 7.91
C LEU A 68 -0.89 18.76 7.77
N CYS A 69 -1.98 19.51 7.70
CA CYS A 69 -3.33 18.97 7.49
C CYS A 69 -3.45 18.23 6.15
N ASP A 70 -2.86 18.77 5.08
CA ASP A 70 -2.77 18.10 3.79
C ASP A 70 -2.03 16.76 3.91
N GLY A 71 -0.85 16.73 4.52
CA GLY A 71 -0.09 15.51 4.73
C GLY A 71 -0.83 14.44 5.54
N LEU A 72 -1.50 14.84 6.62
CA LEU A 72 -2.33 13.93 7.42
C LEU A 72 -3.53 13.39 6.64
N SER A 73 -4.13 14.20 5.78
CA SER A 73 -5.24 13.79 4.92
C SER A 73 -4.78 12.77 3.87
N ARG A 74 -3.61 13.01 3.27
CA ARG A 74 -2.97 12.07 2.33
C ARG A 74 -2.62 10.74 2.97
N LEU A 75 -2.04 10.78 4.18
CA LEU A 75 -1.76 9.59 4.95
C LEU A 75 -3.05 8.80 5.23
N LYS A 76 -4.13 9.49 5.62
CA LYS A 76 -5.44 8.86 5.78
C LYS A 76 -5.92 8.18 4.50
N ASN A 77 -5.88 8.86 3.35
CA ASN A 77 -6.30 8.27 2.07
C ASN A 77 -5.53 6.98 1.74
N VAL A 78 -4.20 6.99 1.95
CA VAL A 78 -3.37 5.78 1.75
C VAL A 78 -3.84 4.62 2.64
N HIS A 79 -4.19 4.90 3.90
CA HIS A 79 -4.74 3.88 4.81
C HIS A 79 -6.13 3.40 4.38
N ASP A 80 -7.01 4.30 3.94
CA ASP A 80 -8.36 3.96 3.48
C ASP A 80 -8.28 3.04 2.23
N TYR A 81 -7.44 3.38 1.23
CA TYR A 81 -7.23 2.51 0.06
C TYR A 81 -6.60 1.16 0.41
N LEU A 82 -5.71 1.14 1.41
CA LEU A 82 -5.13 -0.11 1.87
C LEU A 82 -6.19 -0.99 2.53
N ASP A 83 -7.04 -0.42 3.38
CA ASP A 83 -8.15 -1.14 4.01
C ASP A 83 -9.09 -1.74 2.96
N ASP A 84 -9.48 -0.95 1.96
CA ASP A 84 -10.29 -1.42 0.84
C ASP A 84 -9.65 -2.62 0.11
N ILE A 85 -8.34 -2.58 -0.12
CA ILE A 85 -7.60 -3.68 -0.77
C ILE A 85 -7.56 -4.92 0.14
N LEU A 86 -7.39 -4.75 1.45
CA LEU A 86 -7.38 -5.84 2.41
C LEU A 86 -8.76 -6.50 2.57
N GLN A 87 -9.83 -5.76 2.31
CA GLN A 87 -11.22 -6.27 2.31
C GLN A 87 -11.58 -7.06 1.05
N LEU A 88 -10.79 -6.96 -0.04
CA LEU A 88 -11.05 -7.74 -1.25
C LEU A 88 -10.93 -9.25 -0.99
N PRO A 89 -11.88 -10.08 -1.48
CA PRO A 89 -11.83 -11.53 -1.31
C PRO A 89 -10.54 -12.17 -1.83
N GLN A 90 -10.01 -11.64 -2.94
CA GLN A 90 -8.76 -12.11 -3.56
C GLN A 90 -7.56 -11.89 -2.64
N THR A 91 -7.52 -10.74 -1.97
CA THR A 91 -6.45 -10.39 -1.02
C THR A 91 -6.59 -11.24 0.24
N GLN A 92 -7.81 -11.39 0.78
CA GLN A 92 -8.06 -12.22 1.96
C GLN A 92 -7.71 -13.69 1.73
N GLU A 93 -8.06 -14.25 0.58
CA GLU A 93 -7.71 -15.62 0.23
C GLU A 93 -6.19 -15.80 0.12
N THR A 94 -5.50 -14.84 -0.51
CA THR A 94 -4.03 -14.84 -0.59
C THR A 94 -3.38 -14.72 0.78
N LEU A 95 -3.90 -13.84 1.65
CA LEU A 95 -3.43 -13.66 3.02
C LEU A 95 -3.66 -14.92 3.85
N ARG A 96 -4.81 -15.59 3.70
CA ARG A 96 -5.10 -16.84 4.40
C ARG A 96 -4.15 -17.95 3.98
N GLN A 97 -3.88 -18.09 2.68
CA GLN A 97 -2.94 -19.07 2.14
C GLN A 97 -1.48 -18.77 2.52
N ARG A 98 -1.13 -17.50 2.71
CA ARG A 98 0.23 -17.04 3.04
C ARG A 98 0.35 -16.42 4.43
N CYS A 99 -0.53 -16.80 5.36
CA CYS A 99 -0.64 -16.13 6.67
C CYS A 99 0.66 -16.23 7.48
N GLN A 100 1.39 -17.35 7.35
CA GLN A 100 2.67 -17.60 8.00
C GLN A 100 3.87 -17.07 7.21
N SER A 101 3.65 -16.22 6.20
CA SER A 101 4.74 -15.66 5.44
C SER A 101 5.40 -14.54 6.23
N LEU A 102 6.73 -14.59 6.35
CA LEU A 102 7.54 -13.59 7.08
C LEU A 102 7.24 -12.14 6.68
N TRP A 103 6.79 -11.88 5.45
CA TRP A 103 6.43 -10.52 5.04
C TRP A 103 5.11 -10.03 5.67
N VAL A 104 4.15 -10.91 5.96
CA VAL A 104 2.88 -10.57 6.62
C VAL A 104 3.14 -10.23 8.09
N GLU A 105 3.95 -11.04 8.78
CA GLU A 105 4.35 -10.78 10.16
C GLU A 105 5.08 -9.45 10.31
N LYS A 106 6.05 -9.19 9.42
CA LYS A 106 6.78 -7.93 9.39
C LYS A 106 5.88 -6.73 9.09
N LEU A 107 4.95 -6.89 8.15
CA LEU A 107 3.97 -5.85 7.83
C LEU A 107 3.09 -5.53 9.04
N LEU A 108 2.63 -6.56 9.76
CA LEU A 108 1.85 -6.39 10.98
C LEU A 108 2.65 -5.70 12.08
N GLU A 109 3.91 -6.10 12.29
CA GLU A 109 4.81 -5.45 13.24
C GLU A 109 5.01 -3.96 12.91
N ASP A 110 5.19 -3.62 11.64
CA ASP A 110 5.31 -2.24 11.19
C ASP A 110 4.02 -1.44 11.44
N PHE A 111 2.83 -2.04 11.27
CA PHE A 111 1.55 -1.41 11.60
C PHE A 111 1.34 -1.21 13.10
N LEU A 112 1.66 -2.21 13.92
CA LEU A 112 1.57 -2.09 15.38
C LEU A 112 2.47 -0.95 15.88
N ARG A 113 3.71 -0.90 15.39
CA ARG A 113 4.64 0.19 15.72
C ARG A 113 4.10 1.54 15.26
N PHE A 114 3.47 1.62 14.08
CA PHE A 114 2.85 2.85 13.61
C PHE A 114 1.72 3.30 14.55
N VAL A 115 0.87 2.39 15.01
CA VAL A 115 -0.21 2.68 15.97
C VAL A 115 0.35 3.20 17.29
N ASP A 116 1.40 2.59 17.83
CA ASP A 116 2.05 3.03 19.07
C ASP A 116 2.59 4.46 18.95
N VAL A 117 3.33 4.74 17.86
CA VAL A 117 3.89 6.06 17.58
C VAL A 117 2.78 7.09 17.38
N TYR A 118 1.73 6.74 16.64
CA TYR A 118 0.57 7.60 16.44
C TYR A 118 -0.16 7.88 17.76
N GLY A 119 -0.26 6.89 18.65
CA GLY A 119 -0.79 7.05 19.99
C GLY A 119 -0.03 8.10 20.79
N ILE A 120 1.31 8.00 20.84
CA ILE A 120 2.17 8.97 21.54
C ILE A 120 2.08 10.35 20.89
N PHE A 121 2.04 10.42 19.56
CA PHE A 121 1.86 11.67 18.82
C PHE A 121 0.53 12.33 19.19
N ARG A 122 -0.57 11.57 19.19
CA ARG A 122 -1.91 12.07 19.50
C ARG A 122 -1.99 12.61 20.94
N THR A 123 -1.48 11.87 21.92
CA THR A 123 -1.47 12.34 23.32
C THR A 123 -0.64 13.61 23.49
N SER A 124 0.51 13.69 22.82
CA SER A 124 1.36 14.88 22.84
C SER A 124 0.70 16.11 22.20
N VAL A 125 -0.04 15.94 21.10
CA VAL A 125 -0.79 17.03 20.46
C VAL A 125 -1.95 17.52 21.34
N LEU A 126 -2.65 16.60 22.01
CA LEU A 126 -3.72 16.95 22.95
C LEU A 126 -3.15 17.74 24.15
N ALA A 127 -2.06 17.28 24.74
CA ALA A 127 -1.37 17.99 25.82
C ALA A 127 -0.88 19.39 25.37
N LEU A 128 -0.35 19.50 24.15
CA LEU A 128 0.06 20.79 23.58
C LEU A 128 -1.13 21.76 23.47
N LYS A 129 -2.29 21.28 23.02
CA LYS A 129 -3.52 22.08 22.93
C LYS A 129 -3.97 22.60 24.29
N GLU A 130 -3.88 21.78 25.33
CA GLU A 130 -4.23 22.17 26.71
C GLU A 130 -3.28 23.26 27.23
N VAL A 131 -1.97 23.08 27.07
CA VAL A 131 -0.96 24.07 27.48
C VAL A 131 -1.12 25.37 26.70
N GLN A 132 -1.42 25.31 25.40
CA GLN A 132 -1.68 26.50 24.58
C GLN A 132 -2.91 27.27 25.08
N SER A 133 -4.00 26.56 25.40
CA SER A 133 -5.21 27.16 25.96
C SER A 133 -4.92 27.82 27.31
N ALA A 134 -4.20 27.13 28.21
CA ALA A 134 -3.79 27.67 29.50
C ALA A 134 -2.89 28.91 29.37
N ALA A 135 -1.96 28.89 28.42
CA ALA A 135 -1.10 30.04 28.10
C ALA A 135 -1.94 31.24 27.64
N GLN A 136 -2.92 31.03 26.75
CA GLN A 136 -3.82 32.08 26.28
C GLN A 136 -4.64 32.69 27.42
N VAL A 137 -5.11 31.86 28.38
CA VAL A 137 -5.80 32.33 29.58
C VAL A 137 -4.86 33.16 30.46
N ALA A 138 -3.63 32.70 30.70
CA ALA A 138 -2.64 33.45 31.49
C ALA A 138 -2.31 34.82 30.86
N MET A 139 -2.19 34.88 29.52
CA MET A 139 -2.00 36.13 28.79
C MET A 139 -3.16 37.10 29.03
N ARG A 140 -4.41 36.63 28.94
CA ARG A 140 -5.60 37.47 29.21
C ARG A 140 -5.64 37.98 30.64
N LYS A 141 -5.15 37.19 31.60
CA LYS A 141 -5.04 37.56 33.02
C LYS A 141 -3.80 38.40 33.35
N ARG A 142 -2.94 38.70 32.36
CA ARG A 142 -1.66 39.42 32.53
C ARG A 142 -0.71 38.77 33.56
N ASP A 143 -0.76 37.44 33.66
CA ASP A 143 0.10 36.65 34.56
C ASP A 143 1.38 36.23 33.81
N GLU A 144 2.36 37.14 33.75
CA GLU A 144 3.59 36.98 32.98
C GLU A 144 4.41 35.76 33.42
N SER A 145 4.46 35.47 34.72
CA SER A 145 5.17 34.32 35.29
C SER A 145 4.64 33.00 34.71
N LYS A 146 3.30 32.84 34.66
CA LYS A 146 2.68 31.65 34.07
C LYS A 146 2.83 31.59 32.56
N VAL A 147 2.77 32.73 31.86
CA VAL A 147 3.02 32.75 30.42
C VAL A 147 4.43 32.22 30.10
N VAL A 148 5.44 32.69 30.83
CA VAL A 148 6.84 32.22 30.65
C VAL A 148 6.95 30.73 30.94
N SER A 149 6.30 30.22 31.99
CA SER A 149 6.33 28.80 32.33
C SER A 149 5.67 27.92 31.27
N TYR A 150 4.50 28.31 30.74
CA TYR A 150 3.83 27.56 29.67
C TYR A 150 4.62 27.58 28.36
N VAL A 151 5.22 28.70 27.98
CA VAL A 151 6.10 28.77 26.80
C VAL A 151 7.29 27.82 26.96
N LYS A 152 7.87 27.73 28.16
CA LYS A 152 8.93 26.75 28.46
C LYS A 152 8.42 25.31 28.30
N SER A 153 7.23 24.99 28.80
CA SER A 153 6.60 23.68 28.64
C SER A 153 6.36 23.33 27.16
N ILE A 154 5.90 24.29 26.34
CA ILE A 154 5.72 24.09 24.89
C ILE A 154 7.06 23.74 24.22
N LYS A 155 8.13 24.48 24.53
CA LYS A 155 9.48 24.18 24.01
C LYS A 155 9.97 22.80 24.44
N GLN A 156 9.69 22.40 25.68
CA GLN A 156 10.04 21.06 26.17
C GLN A 156 9.28 19.97 25.42
N MET A 157 7.96 20.12 25.24
CA MET A 157 7.15 19.17 24.47
C MET A 157 7.63 19.05 23.02
N ALA A 158 8.03 20.16 22.38
CA ALA A 158 8.61 20.13 21.04
C ALA A 158 9.93 19.33 21.00
N LYS A 159 10.76 19.42 22.05
CA LYS A 159 11.98 18.61 22.19
C LYS A 159 11.65 17.12 22.35
N GLU A 160 10.69 16.77 23.19
CA GLU A 160 10.25 15.38 23.36
C GLU A 160 9.67 14.80 22.06
N MET A 161 8.86 15.58 21.32
CA MET A 161 8.38 15.20 20.00
C MET A 161 9.53 14.97 19.01
N GLY A 162 10.57 15.80 19.05
CA GLY A 162 11.78 15.59 18.25
C GLY A 162 12.50 14.27 18.58
N LYS A 163 12.55 13.88 19.85
CA LYS A 163 13.10 12.58 20.27
C LYS A 163 12.27 11.42 19.73
N LEU A 164 10.95 11.52 19.80
CA LEU A 164 10.04 10.52 19.23
C LEU A 164 10.32 10.31 17.73
N VAL A 165 10.46 11.40 16.96
CA VAL A 165 10.80 11.31 15.53
C VAL A 165 12.15 10.62 15.32
N SER A 166 13.15 10.90 16.15
CA SER A 166 14.46 10.24 16.05
C SER A 166 14.39 8.74 16.39
N ALA A 167 13.61 8.37 17.41
CA ALA A 167 13.36 6.98 17.78
C ALA A 167 12.72 6.22 16.62
N VAL A 168 11.74 6.81 15.94
CA VAL A 168 11.08 6.19 14.77
C VAL A 168 12.04 6.01 13.59
N ARG A 169 12.95 6.96 13.35
CA ARG A 169 13.91 6.90 12.23
C ARG A 169 15.02 5.86 12.42
N ASN A 170 15.43 5.62 13.66
CA ASN A 170 16.51 4.67 13.99
C ASN A 170 16.08 3.20 13.84
N VAL A 171 14.81 2.92 13.53
CA VAL A 171 14.26 1.56 13.38
C VAL A 171 14.32 1.06 11.92
N ARG A 172 15.21 1.60 11.08
CA ARG A 172 15.46 1.00 9.76
C ARG A 172 16.08 -0.39 9.92
N VAL A 173 15.24 -1.39 9.66
CA VAL A 173 15.45 -2.77 9.20
C VAL A 173 16.93 -3.18 8.98
N PRO A 174 17.41 -4.29 9.60
CA PRO A 174 18.71 -4.87 9.26
C PRO A 174 18.77 -5.19 7.76
N ALA A 175 19.85 -4.76 7.11
CA ALA A 175 20.16 -5.13 5.74
C ALA A 175 20.07 -6.65 5.59
N ARG A 176 19.31 -7.14 4.60
CA ARG A 176 19.36 -8.53 4.16
C ARG A 176 20.82 -8.87 3.83
N SER A 177 21.44 -9.71 4.65
CA SER A 177 22.51 -10.59 4.19
C SER A 177 21.96 -12.01 4.26
N GLU A 178 21.34 -12.44 3.18
CA GLU A 178 21.09 -13.86 2.90
C GLU A 178 21.81 -14.17 1.59
N THR A 179 23.11 -14.45 1.69
CA THR A 179 23.78 -15.32 0.72
C THR A 179 23.68 -16.74 1.26
N VAL A 180 22.56 -17.41 0.97
CA VAL A 180 22.52 -18.87 1.04
C VAL A 180 22.95 -19.38 -0.33
N SER A 181 24.18 -19.87 -0.40
CA SER A 181 24.67 -20.65 -1.53
C SER A 181 23.88 -21.96 -1.56
N VAL A 182 23.12 -22.20 -2.63
CA VAL A 182 22.57 -23.52 -2.94
C VAL A 182 23.34 -24.03 -4.14
N GLY A 183 24.16 -25.04 -3.90
CA GLY A 183 24.93 -25.74 -4.91
C GLY A 183 24.04 -26.51 -5.89
N ASP A 184 24.63 -26.77 -7.04
CA ASP A 184 24.08 -27.53 -8.14
C ASP A 184 23.53 -28.90 -7.73
N ALA A 185 22.33 -29.21 -8.22
CA ALA A 185 21.89 -30.59 -8.42
C ALA A 185 21.05 -30.64 -9.70
N GLU A 186 21.73 -30.99 -10.78
CA GLU A 186 21.18 -31.53 -12.01
C GLU A 186 20.34 -32.77 -11.70
N LEU A 187 19.07 -32.80 -12.10
CA LEU A 187 18.39 -34.06 -12.43
C LEU A 187 17.20 -33.82 -13.35
N ALA A 188 17.35 -34.36 -14.56
CA ALA A 188 16.31 -34.48 -15.56
C ALA A 188 15.07 -35.21 -15.01
N ASN A 189 13.88 -34.74 -15.38
CA ASN A 189 12.80 -35.65 -15.74
C ASN A 189 11.72 -34.95 -16.58
N GLY A 190 11.48 -35.53 -17.75
CA GLY A 190 10.45 -35.11 -18.68
C GLY A 190 9.05 -35.30 -18.10
N CYS A 191 8.17 -34.34 -18.36
CA CYS A 191 6.73 -34.54 -18.25
C CYS A 191 6.09 -34.28 -19.61
N HIS A 192 6.11 -35.32 -20.42
CA HIS A 192 5.21 -35.51 -21.53
C HIS A 192 3.80 -35.71 -20.95
N ARG A 193 3.00 -34.64 -20.86
CA ARG A 193 1.54 -34.78 -20.66
C ARG A 193 0.81 -34.53 -21.97
N ARG A 194 0.59 -35.66 -22.62
CA ARG A 194 -0.46 -36.00 -23.57
C ARG A 194 -1.81 -35.61 -22.94
N CYS A 195 -2.60 -34.78 -23.62
CA CYS A 195 -4.02 -34.63 -23.33
C CYS A 195 -4.76 -35.16 -24.56
N ASP A 196 -5.49 -36.24 -24.35
CA ASP A 196 -6.54 -36.74 -25.25
C ASP A 196 -7.70 -35.73 -25.36
#